data_AF-A0A3L7YF49-F1
#
_entry.id   AF-A0A3L7YF49-F1
#
_cell.length_a   1.000
_cell.length_b   1.000
_cell.length_c   1.000
_cell.angle_alpha   90.00
_cell.angle_beta   90.00
_cell.angle_gamma   90.00
#
_symmetry.space_group_name_H-M   'P 1'
#
loop_
_entity.id
_entity.type
_entity.pdbx_description
1 polymer ?
#
loop_
_entity_poly.entity_id
_entity_poly.type
_entity_poly.pdbx_seq_one_letter_code
_entity_poly.pdbx_strand_id
1 'polypeptide(L)'
;MTTPPPIPAIRPGQGQRPGAETDPRLDWWRDARFGLFIHWGLYAIPAGRWHGEFVPGIGEWIMHRKRIPVAQYAPLAAQFNPIDFDADAWVRLAAEAGQKYVVITAKHHDGFCLWDSHVSEYTITKASPFKRDIIRELSDACARHGLLFGFYYSQTQDWHHPGGDGNDWDYDDATRDFDGYVENYVVPQVRELMTGYGPICLIWYDTPKRMTAAQSKRLTDLVHELQPNCLVNGRVGNNMGDYAEAGDNVIPNDTHDMDFETPATINHTWGYKTDDTDWKSPAELVHKLVELASKGGNYLLNVGPTATGIIPEASAEALRGAGAWLASNPVGTYHTRRGPSLGVPGIWATRDAADAHRIYLHVFDWPTDGKIHLSTDHVAGKLDHVKTAALANGTHASLALHRDASGITITGPHDAPDHINTVIVVQ
;
A
#
# COMPACT_ATOMS: atom_id res chain seq x y z
N MET A 1 -26.51 21.52 -14.40
CA MET A 1 -25.61 20.36 -14.49
C MET A 1 -25.40 19.85 -13.09
N THR A 2 -25.98 18.70 -12.75
CA THR A 2 -25.77 18.06 -11.44
C THR A 2 -24.33 17.57 -11.38
N THR A 3 -23.57 18.03 -10.39
CA THR A 3 -22.26 17.45 -10.07
C THR A 3 -22.44 15.94 -9.92
N PRO A 4 -21.62 15.11 -10.59
CA PRO A 4 -21.67 13.67 -10.40
C PRO A 4 -21.49 13.34 -8.90
N PRO A 5 -22.12 12.27 -8.40
CA PRO A 5 -21.94 11.87 -7.01
C PRO A 5 -20.45 11.62 -6.74
N PRO A 6 -19.95 11.95 -5.53
CA PRO A 6 -18.57 11.68 -5.17
C PRO A 6 -18.26 10.19 -5.33
N ILE A 7 -17.09 9.88 -5.89
CA ILE A 7 -16.62 8.49 -6.02
C ILE A 7 -16.42 7.96 -4.59
N PRO A 8 -17.06 6.84 -4.20
CA PRO A 8 -16.89 6.30 -2.87
C PRO A 8 -15.42 5.89 -2.68
N ALA A 9 -14.92 6.04 -1.45
CA ALA A 9 -13.53 5.73 -1.14
C ALA A 9 -13.23 4.25 -1.43
N ILE A 10 -14.15 3.34 -1.09
CA ILE A 10 -14.11 1.92 -1.48
C ILE A 10 -15.07 1.73 -2.65
N ARG A 11 -14.57 1.22 -3.78
CA ARG A 11 -15.38 1.04 -4.99
C ARG A 11 -16.30 -0.18 -4.88
N PRO A 12 -17.51 -0.14 -5.49
CA PRO A 12 -18.38 -1.30 -5.56
C PRO A 12 -17.66 -2.52 -6.16
N GLY A 13 -17.81 -3.70 -5.51
CA GLY A 13 -17.17 -4.94 -5.95
C GLY A 13 -15.74 -5.12 -5.46
N GLN A 14 -15.15 -4.13 -4.80
CA GLN A 14 -13.80 -4.16 -4.22
C GLN A 14 -13.82 -4.18 -2.68
N GLY A 15 -14.93 -4.64 -2.10
CA GLY A 15 -15.12 -4.72 -0.66
C GLY A 15 -14.54 -5.98 -0.02
N GLN A 16 -14.57 -5.96 1.31
CA GLN A 16 -14.27 -7.09 2.17
C GLN A 16 -15.40 -8.13 2.11
N ARG A 17 -15.06 -9.42 2.10
CA ARG A 17 -16.02 -10.53 2.13
C ARG A 17 -16.74 -10.60 3.48
N PRO A 18 -17.97 -11.12 3.52
CA PRO A 18 -18.70 -11.29 4.79
C PRO A 18 -17.91 -12.13 5.82
N GLY A 19 -17.89 -11.68 7.07
CA GLY A 19 -17.29 -12.38 8.20
C GLY A 19 -15.78 -12.18 8.37
N ALA A 20 -15.11 -11.50 7.44
CA ALA A 20 -13.66 -11.27 7.52
C ALA A 20 -13.26 -10.33 8.68
N GLU A 21 -14.16 -9.48 9.16
CA GLU A 21 -13.95 -8.59 10.31
C GLU A 21 -13.57 -9.34 11.60
N THR A 22 -13.91 -10.63 11.69
CA THR A 22 -13.55 -11.51 12.83
C THR A 22 -12.50 -12.56 12.47
N ASP A 23 -11.97 -12.54 11.25
CA ASP A 23 -10.96 -13.49 10.80
C ASP A 23 -9.60 -13.18 11.46
N PRO A 24 -9.02 -14.11 12.23
CA PRO A 24 -7.74 -13.89 12.92
C PRO A 24 -6.56 -13.73 11.96
N ARG A 25 -6.69 -14.17 10.69
CA ARG A 25 -5.63 -13.97 9.69
C ARG A 25 -5.33 -12.49 9.41
N LEU A 26 -6.29 -11.61 9.69
CA LEU A 26 -6.12 -10.16 9.55
C LEU A 26 -5.45 -9.49 10.75
N ASP A 27 -5.24 -10.18 11.87
CA ASP A 27 -4.76 -9.53 13.10
C ASP A 27 -3.34 -8.95 12.94
N TRP A 28 -2.43 -9.71 12.33
CA TRP A 28 -1.09 -9.20 12.02
C TRP A 28 -1.16 -7.98 11.09
N TRP A 29 -2.10 -7.99 10.15
CA TRP A 29 -2.24 -6.96 9.14
C TRP A 29 -2.84 -5.67 9.73
N ARG A 30 -3.85 -5.80 10.60
CA ARG A 30 -4.39 -4.69 11.40
C ARG A 30 -3.33 -4.08 12.32
N ASP A 31 -2.43 -4.89 12.83
CA ASP A 31 -1.33 -4.42 13.68
C ASP A 31 -0.21 -3.74 12.86
N ALA A 32 -0.03 -4.18 11.61
CA ALA A 32 1.06 -3.78 10.75
C ALA A 32 0.97 -2.34 10.23
N ARG A 33 -0.23 -1.84 9.88
CA ARG A 33 -0.56 -0.47 9.41
C ARG A 33 0.20 0.10 8.20
N PHE A 34 1.45 -0.29 7.94
CA PHE A 34 2.33 0.34 6.98
C PHE A 34 3.12 -0.69 6.19
N GLY A 35 2.93 -0.71 4.87
CA GLY A 35 3.61 -1.60 3.94
C GLY A 35 4.34 -0.85 2.82
N LEU A 36 5.29 -1.52 2.20
CA LEU A 36 5.99 -1.07 0.99
C LEU A 36 5.32 -1.65 -0.24
N PHE A 37 4.93 -0.79 -1.17
CA PHE A 37 4.62 -1.18 -2.54
C PHE A 37 5.83 -0.93 -3.45
N ILE A 38 6.07 -1.81 -4.41
CA ILE A 38 7.10 -1.65 -5.42
C ILE A 38 6.49 -1.88 -6.80
N HIS A 39 6.44 -0.83 -7.62
CA HIS A 39 6.12 -0.92 -9.05
C HIS A 39 7.39 -0.89 -9.87
N TRP A 40 7.76 -2.06 -10.38
CA TRP A 40 8.94 -2.23 -11.20
C TRP A 40 8.70 -3.21 -12.36
N GLY A 41 9.31 -2.92 -13.50
CA GLY A 41 9.09 -3.65 -14.74
C GLY A 41 9.71 -2.90 -15.92
N LEU A 42 9.40 -3.33 -17.14
CA LEU A 42 10.04 -2.78 -18.35
C LEU A 42 9.76 -1.29 -18.56
N TYR A 43 8.63 -0.80 -18.05
CA TYR A 43 8.27 0.61 -18.07
C TYR A 43 9.27 1.53 -17.34
N ALA A 44 10.13 0.98 -16.47
CA ALA A 44 11.21 1.72 -15.84
C ALA A 44 12.33 2.10 -16.83
N ILE A 45 12.46 1.41 -17.97
CA ILE A 45 13.45 1.73 -19.03
C ILE A 45 13.09 3.05 -19.74
N PRO A 46 11.91 3.20 -20.35
CA PRO A 46 11.52 4.46 -20.97
C PRO A 46 11.23 5.56 -19.92
N ALA A 47 10.96 5.19 -18.67
CA ALA A 47 10.85 6.09 -17.52
C ALA A 47 9.95 7.32 -17.77
N GLY A 48 8.77 7.07 -18.34
CA GLY A 48 7.79 8.09 -18.68
C GLY A 48 7.99 8.78 -20.04
N ARG A 49 8.97 8.36 -20.85
CA ARG A 49 9.22 8.93 -22.19
C ARG A 49 9.20 7.88 -23.29
N TRP A 50 8.45 8.14 -24.35
CA TRP A 50 8.48 7.32 -25.56
C TRP A 50 8.78 8.19 -26.78
N HIS A 51 9.80 7.82 -27.57
CA HIS A 51 10.26 8.59 -28.73
C HIS A 51 10.50 10.09 -28.46
N GLY A 52 11.08 10.38 -27.29
CA GLY A 52 11.43 11.75 -26.88
C GLY A 52 10.30 12.53 -26.21
N GLU A 53 9.06 12.04 -26.24
CA GLU A 53 7.90 12.69 -25.64
C GLU A 53 7.53 12.10 -24.28
N PHE A 54 7.14 12.96 -23.33
CA PHE A 54 6.56 12.50 -22.08
C PHE A 54 5.17 11.90 -22.30
N VAL A 55 4.86 10.86 -21.52
CA VAL A 55 3.52 10.28 -21.49
C VAL A 55 2.65 10.97 -20.44
N PRO A 56 1.37 11.22 -20.74
CA PRO A 56 0.45 11.79 -19.77
C PRO A 56 0.17 10.79 -18.64
N GLY A 57 0.10 11.28 -17.41
CA GLY A 57 -0.20 10.47 -16.22
C GLY A 57 0.97 9.60 -15.75
N ILE A 58 0.61 8.45 -15.20
CA ILE A 58 1.48 7.47 -14.53
C ILE A 58 2.36 6.68 -15.51
N GLY A 59 3.59 6.38 -15.08
CA GLY A 59 4.68 5.89 -15.94
C GLY A 59 4.53 4.44 -16.38
N GLU A 60 4.01 3.58 -15.52
CA GLU A 60 3.78 2.15 -15.78
C GLU A 60 2.67 1.88 -16.80
N TRP A 61 1.85 2.90 -17.13
CA TRP A 61 0.84 2.85 -18.18
C TRP A 61 1.36 3.31 -19.55
N ILE A 62 2.67 3.53 -19.71
CA ILE A 62 3.27 4.04 -20.95
C ILE A 62 2.84 3.27 -22.21
N MET A 63 2.82 1.93 -22.15
CA MET A 63 2.41 1.07 -23.26
C MET A 63 0.98 1.38 -23.70
N HIS A 64 0.03 1.42 -22.76
CA HIS A 64 -1.37 1.73 -23.05
C HIS A 64 -1.59 3.18 -23.48
N ARG A 65 -0.99 4.16 -22.78
CA ARG A 65 -1.22 5.59 -23.02
C ARG A 65 -0.71 6.06 -24.37
N LYS A 66 0.37 5.45 -24.86
CA LYS A 66 0.93 5.72 -26.20
C LYS A 66 0.51 4.66 -27.24
N ARG A 67 -0.33 3.67 -26.86
CA ARG A 67 -0.75 2.54 -27.68
C ARG A 67 0.44 1.90 -28.40
N ILE A 68 1.49 1.61 -27.64
CA ILE A 68 2.75 1.07 -28.14
C ILE A 68 2.51 -0.40 -28.51
N PRO A 69 2.66 -0.80 -29.78
CA PRO A 69 2.45 -2.18 -30.19
C PRO A 69 3.34 -3.15 -29.40
N VAL A 70 2.82 -4.35 -29.09
CA VAL A 70 3.59 -5.42 -28.44
C VAL A 70 4.92 -5.66 -29.14
N ALA A 71 4.93 -5.66 -30.47
CA ALA A 71 6.14 -5.85 -31.27
C ALA A 71 7.22 -4.76 -31.07
N GLN A 72 6.84 -3.57 -30.57
CA GLN A 72 7.76 -2.47 -30.24
C GLN A 72 8.11 -2.44 -28.75
N TYR A 73 7.18 -2.80 -27.87
CA TYR A 73 7.39 -2.75 -26.42
C TYR A 73 8.13 -3.98 -25.89
N ALA A 74 7.77 -5.19 -26.33
CA ALA A 74 8.38 -6.44 -25.85
C ALA A 74 9.92 -6.52 -26.01
N PRO A 75 10.54 -5.95 -27.07
CA PRO A 75 12.00 -5.87 -27.18
C PRO A 75 12.71 -5.12 -26.05
N LEU A 76 12.00 -4.32 -25.22
CA LEU A 76 12.59 -3.71 -24.02
C LEU A 76 13.10 -4.76 -23.03
N ALA A 77 12.52 -5.98 -23.02
CA ALA A 77 13.00 -7.06 -22.16
C ALA A 77 14.49 -7.36 -22.39
N ALA A 78 14.95 -7.34 -23.64
CA ALA A 78 16.36 -7.57 -23.99
C ALA A 78 17.31 -6.46 -23.50
N GLN A 79 16.78 -5.30 -23.11
CA GLN A 79 17.53 -4.17 -22.54
C GLN A 79 17.46 -4.13 -21.01
N PHE A 80 16.54 -4.88 -20.40
CA PHE A 80 16.33 -4.85 -18.97
C PHE A 80 17.43 -5.61 -18.23
N ASN A 81 18.44 -4.87 -17.75
CA ASN A 81 19.59 -5.42 -17.04
C ASN A 81 19.85 -4.64 -15.75
N PRO A 82 19.11 -4.89 -14.67
CA PRO A 82 19.24 -4.14 -13.42
C PRO A 82 20.50 -4.49 -12.64
N ILE A 83 21.65 -4.03 -13.12
CA ILE A 83 22.97 -4.32 -12.57
C ILE A 83 23.18 -3.81 -11.14
N ASP A 84 22.41 -2.80 -10.71
CA ASP A 84 22.49 -2.19 -9.38
C ASP A 84 21.42 -2.75 -8.42
N PHE A 85 20.63 -3.74 -8.85
CA PHE A 85 19.61 -4.36 -7.99
C PHE A 85 20.25 -5.16 -6.84
N ASP A 86 19.88 -4.75 -5.62
CA ASP A 86 20.16 -5.43 -4.36
C ASP A 86 18.86 -5.58 -3.56
N ALA A 87 18.37 -6.82 -3.46
CA ALA A 87 17.17 -7.16 -2.70
C ALA A 87 17.29 -6.79 -1.21
N ASP A 88 18.46 -7.01 -0.61
CA ASP A 88 18.67 -6.65 0.79
C ASP A 88 18.67 -5.13 0.98
N ALA A 89 19.17 -4.34 0.00
CA ALA A 89 19.10 -2.89 0.10
C ALA A 89 17.66 -2.37 0.10
N TRP A 90 16.80 -2.92 -0.75
CA TRP A 90 15.39 -2.55 -0.79
C TRP A 90 14.65 -2.93 0.49
N VAL A 91 14.86 -4.15 0.98
CA VAL A 91 14.21 -4.64 2.20
C VAL A 91 14.74 -3.93 3.44
N ARG A 92 16.04 -3.62 3.52
CA ARG A 92 16.60 -2.78 4.60
C ARG A 92 15.97 -1.40 4.63
N LEU A 93 15.81 -0.75 3.47
CA LEU A 93 15.13 0.55 3.41
C LEU A 93 13.70 0.45 3.94
N ALA A 94 12.97 -0.60 3.59
CA ALA A 94 11.62 -0.82 4.10
C ALA A 94 11.60 -1.00 5.64
N ALA A 95 12.55 -1.77 6.17
CA ALA A 95 12.73 -1.98 7.60
C ALA A 95 13.07 -0.66 8.33
N GLU A 96 14.00 0.13 7.78
CA GLU A 96 14.39 1.45 8.29
C GLU A 96 13.21 2.42 8.30
N ALA A 97 12.33 2.35 7.29
CA ALA A 97 11.10 3.13 7.20
C ALA A 97 10.01 2.68 8.21
N GLY A 98 10.23 1.56 8.91
CA GLY A 98 9.27 0.98 9.85
C GLY A 98 8.20 0.09 9.22
N GLN A 99 8.22 -0.10 7.89
CA GLN A 99 7.25 -0.92 7.17
C GLN A 99 7.32 -2.38 7.61
N LYS A 100 6.16 -3.07 7.64
CA LYS A 100 6.05 -4.44 8.18
C LYS A 100 5.92 -5.52 7.09
N TYR A 101 5.59 -5.11 5.87
CA TYR A 101 5.42 -6.00 4.74
C TYR A 101 5.83 -5.32 3.43
N VAL A 102 6.25 -6.12 2.46
CA VAL A 102 6.65 -5.70 1.11
C VAL A 102 5.78 -6.39 0.08
N VAL A 103 5.23 -5.61 -0.85
CA VAL A 103 4.41 -6.06 -1.97
C VAL A 103 5.06 -5.57 -3.26
N ILE A 104 5.42 -6.48 -4.16
CA ILE A 104 6.04 -6.12 -5.45
C ILE A 104 5.18 -6.58 -6.61
N THR A 105 5.14 -5.78 -7.69
CA THR A 105 4.56 -6.17 -8.97
C THR A 105 5.26 -7.40 -9.54
N ALA A 106 4.75 -8.61 -9.24
CA ALA A 106 5.25 -9.83 -9.85
C ALA A 106 5.03 -9.79 -11.37
N LYS A 107 3.84 -9.33 -11.78
CA LYS A 107 3.46 -9.01 -13.16
C LYS A 107 2.55 -7.78 -13.16
N HIS A 108 2.91 -6.73 -13.89
CA HIS A 108 2.04 -5.57 -14.13
C HIS A 108 1.24 -5.77 -15.43
N HIS A 109 0.44 -4.77 -15.83
CA HIS A 109 -0.39 -4.83 -17.04
C HIS A 109 0.41 -5.03 -18.34
N ASP A 110 1.71 -4.69 -18.38
CA ASP A 110 2.53 -4.94 -19.57
C ASP A 110 2.89 -6.43 -19.78
N GLY A 111 2.50 -7.29 -18.84
CA GLY A 111 2.60 -8.75 -18.94
C GLY A 111 3.98 -9.32 -18.59
N PHE A 112 4.98 -8.48 -18.33
CA PHE A 112 6.34 -8.93 -18.04
C PHE A 112 6.44 -9.50 -16.62
N CYS A 113 6.90 -10.75 -16.51
CA CYS A 113 6.99 -11.43 -15.22
C CYS A 113 8.39 -11.23 -14.60
N LEU A 114 8.46 -10.80 -13.34
CA LEU A 114 9.71 -10.64 -12.58
C LEU A 114 10.23 -11.95 -11.96
N TRP A 115 9.64 -13.09 -12.31
CA TRP A 115 10.06 -14.43 -11.89
C TRP A 115 10.09 -15.39 -13.07
N ASP A 116 10.64 -16.59 -12.88
CA ASP A 116 10.71 -17.64 -13.91
C ASP A 116 9.38 -18.39 -14.09
N SER A 117 8.38 -17.74 -14.69
CA SER A 117 7.11 -18.41 -14.96
C SER A 117 7.24 -19.52 -16.00
N HIS A 118 6.67 -20.70 -15.74
CA HIS A 118 6.74 -21.82 -16.68
C HIS A 118 5.74 -21.69 -17.83
N VAL A 119 4.68 -20.90 -17.65
CA VAL A 119 3.64 -20.67 -18.68
C VAL A 119 3.88 -19.44 -19.55
N SER A 120 5.01 -18.75 -19.36
CA SER A 120 5.40 -17.58 -20.16
C SER A 120 6.88 -17.59 -20.52
N GLU A 121 7.19 -17.16 -21.75
CA GLU A 121 8.56 -16.86 -22.17
C GLU A 121 8.92 -15.39 -21.94
N TYR A 122 7.93 -14.55 -21.60
CA TYR A 122 8.09 -13.12 -21.39
C TYR A 122 8.38 -12.81 -19.91
N THR A 123 9.53 -13.31 -19.47
CA THR A 123 9.99 -13.23 -18.07
C THR A 123 11.38 -12.62 -17.98
N ILE A 124 11.75 -12.14 -16.79
CA ILE A 124 13.10 -11.62 -16.53
C ILE A 124 14.18 -12.70 -16.72
N THR A 125 13.90 -13.95 -16.38
CA THR A 125 14.85 -15.06 -16.51
C THR A 125 15.05 -15.50 -17.95
N LYS A 126 14.02 -15.41 -18.80
CA LYS A 126 14.06 -15.92 -20.18
C LYS A 126 14.32 -14.82 -21.20
N ALA A 127 13.63 -13.69 -21.11
CA ALA A 127 13.65 -12.63 -22.12
C ALA A 127 14.66 -11.49 -21.85
N SER A 128 15.21 -11.39 -20.62
CA SER A 128 16.18 -10.35 -20.27
C SER A 128 17.61 -10.87 -20.17
N PRO A 129 18.65 -10.00 -20.29
CA PRO A 129 20.04 -10.37 -20.03
C PRO A 129 20.36 -10.59 -18.54
N PHE A 130 19.47 -10.20 -17.61
CA PHE A 130 19.75 -10.25 -16.17
C PHE A 130 19.71 -11.66 -15.59
N LYS A 131 18.80 -12.51 -16.09
CA LYS A 131 18.67 -13.95 -15.80
C LYS A 131 18.39 -14.36 -14.35
N ARG A 132 18.49 -13.45 -13.38
CA ARG A 132 18.17 -13.68 -11.95
C ARG A 132 16.66 -13.58 -11.68
N ASP A 133 16.22 -14.32 -10.67
CA ASP A 133 14.83 -14.30 -10.17
C ASP A 133 14.69 -13.26 -9.06
N ILE A 134 14.16 -12.08 -9.41
CA ILE A 134 13.97 -10.95 -8.49
C ILE A 134 13.01 -11.31 -7.35
N ILE A 135 11.96 -12.07 -7.66
CA ILE A 135 10.96 -12.44 -6.68
C ILE A 135 11.56 -13.36 -5.62
N ARG A 136 12.37 -14.35 -6.03
CA ARG A 136 13.13 -15.17 -5.07
C ARG A 136 14.01 -14.30 -4.18
N GLU A 137 14.83 -13.45 -4.76
CA GLU A 137 15.81 -12.66 -4.01
C GLU A 137 15.14 -11.74 -2.98
N LEU A 138 14.00 -11.12 -3.33
CA LEU A 138 13.22 -10.29 -2.41
C LEU A 138 12.51 -11.11 -1.33
N SER A 139 11.96 -12.29 -1.67
CA SER A 139 11.34 -13.16 -0.67
C SER A 139 12.36 -13.61 0.39
N ASP A 140 13.56 -13.99 -0.06
CA ASP A 140 14.63 -14.43 0.83
C ASP A 140 15.17 -13.23 1.66
N ALA A 141 15.27 -12.04 1.07
CA ALA A 141 15.66 -10.83 1.79
C ALA A 141 14.62 -10.45 2.86
N CYS A 142 13.32 -10.50 2.55
CA CYS A 142 12.25 -10.27 3.52
C CYS A 142 12.37 -11.25 4.70
N ALA A 143 12.59 -12.54 4.43
CA ALA A 143 12.82 -13.54 5.46
C ALA A 143 14.06 -13.25 6.33
N ARG A 144 15.16 -12.75 5.73
CA ARG A 144 16.39 -12.36 6.47
C ARG A 144 16.17 -11.15 7.39
N HIS A 145 15.41 -10.16 6.94
CA HIS A 145 15.20 -8.89 7.66
C HIS A 145 13.92 -8.87 8.52
N GLY A 146 13.16 -9.97 8.53
CA GLY A 146 11.94 -10.08 9.35
C GLY A 146 10.75 -9.28 8.82
N LEU A 147 10.70 -9.02 7.51
CA LEU A 147 9.54 -8.44 6.85
C LEU A 147 8.68 -9.53 6.22
N LEU A 148 7.37 -9.31 6.21
CA LEU A 148 6.43 -10.17 5.50
C LEU A 148 6.46 -9.86 4.00
N PHE A 149 6.28 -10.87 3.15
CA PHE A 149 6.40 -10.72 1.70
C PHE A 149 5.10 -11.09 0.98
N GLY A 150 4.72 -10.27 0.01
CA GLY A 150 3.50 -10.41 -0.78
C GLY A 150 3.70 -9.99 -2.24
N PHE A 151 2.67 -10.24 -3.04
CA PHE A 151 2.68 -9.98 -4.47
C PHE A 151 1.62 -8.98 -4.87
N TYR A 152 1.93 -8.09 -5.81
CA TYR A 152 0.94 -7.58 -6.75
C TYR A 152 0.89 -8.48 -7.97
N TYR A 153 -0.31 -8.69 -8.49
CA TYR A 153 -0.50 -9.42 -9.74
C TYR A 153 -1.65 -8.85 -10.57
N SER A 154 -1.35 -8.43 -11.81
CA SER A 154 -2.35 -8.00 -12.78
C SER A 154 -3.06 -9.20 -13.40
N GLN A 155 -4.20 -9.59 -12.82
CA GLN A 155 -4.94 -10.78 -13.21
C GLN A 155 -5.80 -10.62 -14.45
N THR A 156 -6.25 -9.42 -14.78
CA THR A 156 -7.17 -9.19 -15.91
C THR A 156 -6.47 -8.55 -17.09
N GLN A 157 -5.73 -7.47 -16.83
CA GLN A 157 -5.06 -6.69 -17.83
C GLN A 157 -3.69 -7.30 -18.08
N ASP A 158 -3.48 -7.72 -19.32
CA ASP A 158 -2.21 -8.26 -19.79
C ASP A 158 -2.11 -7.82 -21.25
N TRP A 159 -1.43 -6.71 -21.46
CA TRP A 159 -1.28 -6.08 -22.76
C TRP A 159 -0.34 -6.87 -23.68
N HIS A 160 0.37 -7.87 -23.15
CA HIS A 160 1.18 -8.77 -23.94
C HIS A 160 0.39 -10.00 -24.40
N HIS A 161 -0.50 -10.55 -23.58
CA HIS A 161 -1.23 -11.78 -23.89
C HIS A 161 -2.55 -11.52 -24.67
N PRO A 162 -2.83 -12.19 -25.80
CA PRO A 162 -4.04 -11.94 -26.61
C PRO A 162 -5.37 -12.24 -25.89
N GLY A 163 -5.33 -13.14 -24.90
CA GLY A 163 -6.45 -13.44 -24.02
C GLY A 163 -6.69 -12.43 -22.88
N GLY A 164 -5.73 -11.54 -22.62
CA GLY A 164 -5.83 -10.50 -21.58
C GLY A 164 -6.67 -9.29 -22.01
N ASP A 165 -7.16 -8.51 -21.05
CA ASP A 165 -7.93 -7.28 -21.30
C ASP A 165 -7.02 -6.05 -21.52
N GLY A 166 -7.54 -5.05 -22.23
CA GLY A 166 -6.95 -3.70 -22.25
C GLY A 166 -5.91 -3.41 -23.33
N ASN A 167 -5.69 -4.30 -24.31
CA ASN A 167 -4.92 -4.01 -25.52
C ASN A 167 -5.78 -4.20 -26.78
N ASP A 168 -6.46 -3.14 -27.19
CA ASP A 168 -7.31 -3.07 -28.39
C ASP A 168 -6.57 -2.54 -29.63
N TRP A 169 -5.25 -2.28 -29.53
CA TRP A 169 -4.44 -1.81 -30.66
C TRP A 169 -3.63 -2.93 -31.32
N ASP A 170 -3.35 -4.03 -30.61
CA ASP A 170 -2.73 -5.24 -31.16
C ASP A 170 -3.72 -6.40 -31.33
N TYR A 171 -4.78 -6.49 -30.51
CA TYR A 171 -5.67 -7.66 -30.45
C TYR A 171 -7.14 -7.32 -30.68
N ASP A 172 -7.85 -8.23 -31.34
CA ASP A 172 -9.29 -8.14 -31.60
C ASP A 172 -10.10 -8.74 -30.44
N ASP A 173 -10.89 -7.89 -29.75
CA ASP A 173 -11.77 -8.26 -28.64
C ASP A 173 -12.73 -9.40 -29.03
N ALA A 174 -13.16 -9.47 -30.30
CA ALA A 174 -14.11 -10.47 -30.78
C ALA A 174 -13.54 -11.90 -30.79
N THR A 175 -12.20 -12.03 -30.81
CA THR A 175 -11.51 -13.33 -30.82
C THR A 175 -10.88 -13.68 -29.47
N ARG A 176 -11.05 -12.83 -28.45
CA ARG A 176 -10.43 -13.01 -27.14
C ARG A 176 -11.00 -14.21 -26.40
N ASP A 177 -10.12 -15.10 -25.96
CA ASP A 177 -10.43 -16.15 -25.00
C ASP A 177 -9.98 -15.74 -23.59
N PHE A 178 -10.83 -14.96 -22.89
CA PHE A 178 -10.52 -14.49 -21.54
C PHE A 178 -10.63 -15.62 -20.50
N ASP A 179 -11.59 -16.53 -20.67
CA ASP A 179 -11.77 -17.66 -19.74
C ASP A 179 -10.58 -18.63 -19.85
N GLY A 180 -10.14 -18.94 -21.06
CA GLY A 180 -8.93 -19.72 -21.30
C GLY A 180 -7.65 -19.02 -20.80
N TYR A 181 -7.57 -17.70 -20.89
CA TYR A 181 -6.48 -16.92 -20.27
C TYR A 181 -6.48 -17.04 -18.75
N VAL A 182 -7.64 -16.94 -18.09
CA VAL A 182 -7.72 -17.10 -16.63
C VAL A 182 -7.30 -18.52 -16.22
N GLU A 183 -7.87 -19.56 -16.85
CA GLU A 183 -7.63 -20.95 -16.41
C GLU A 183 -6.26 -21.50 -16.80
N ASN A 184 -5.74 -21.14 -17.97
CA ASN A 184 -4.51 -21.73 -18.51
C ASN A 184 -3.26 -20.86 -18.33
N TYR A 185 -3.42 -19.59 -17.97
CA TYR A 185 -2.30 -18.67 -17.75
C TYR A 185 -2.31 -18.10 -16.34
N VAL A 186 -3.39 -17.42 -15.93
CA VAL A 186 -3.45 -16.75 -14.61
C VAL A 186 -3.42 -17.74 -13.45
N VAL A 187 -4.28 -18.76 -13.46
CA VAL A 187 -4.36 -19.77 -12.39
C VAL A 187 -3.01 -20.50 -12.20
N PRO A 188 -2.32 -20.97 -13.28
CA PRO A 188 -0.97 -21.51 -13.15
C PRO A 188 0.05 -20.51 -12.60
N GLN A 189 0.06 -19.26 -13.05
CA GLN A 189 0.99 -18.24 -12.53
C GLN A 189 0.77 -17.95 -11.04
N VAL A 190 -0.48 -17.82 -10.60
CA VAL A 190 -0.81 -17.65 -9.18
C VAL A 190 -0.36 -18.87 -8.38
N ARG A 191 -0.53 -20.10 -8.90
CA ARG A 191 -0.02 -21.31 -8.25
C ARG A 191 1.50 -21.30 -8.12
N GLU A 192 2.24 -20.89 -9.14
CA GLU A 192 3.70 -20.74 -9.08
C GLU A 192 4.10 -19.76 -7.95
N LEU A 193 3.47 -18.59 -7.89
CA LEU A 193 3.73 -17.58 -6.87
C LEU A 193 3.42 -18.08 -5.45
N MET A 194 2.31 -18.81 -5.27
CA MET A 194 1.89 -19.33 -3.96
C MET A 194 2.69 -20.55 -3.50
N THR A 195 3.47 -21.20 -4.36
CA THR A 195 4.21 -22.44 -4.01
C THR A 195 5.73 -22.29 -4.08
N GLY A 196 6.22 -21.31 -4.84
CA GLY A 196 7.66 -21.10 -5.02
C GLY A 196 8.33 -20.40 -3.86
N TYR A 197 7.75 -19.32 -3.32
CA TYR A 197 8.53 -18.26 -2.65
C TYR A 197 8.41 -18.22 -1.12
N GLY A 198 8.13 -19.37 -0.49
CA GLY A 198 7.98 -19.46 0.96
C GLY A 198 6.62 -18.96 1.45
N PRO A 199 6.50 -18.54 2.73
CA PRO A 199 5.27 -17.98 3.28
C PRO A 199 4.93 -16.64 2.61
N ILE A 200 3.72 -16.54 2.06
CA ILE A 200 3.22 -15.32 1.42
C ILE A 200 2.18 -14.69 2.31
N CYS A 201 2.35 -13.40 2.63
CA CYS A 201 1.45 -12.70 3.54
C CYS A 201 0.20 -12.17 2.85
N LEU A 202 0.32 -11.74 1.59
CA LEU A 202 -0.82 -11.27 0.80
C LEU A 202 -0.57 -11.36 -0.71
N ILE A 203 -1.67 -11.43 -1.46
CA ILE A 203 -1.71 -11.15 -2.89
C ILE A 203 -2.70 -10.02 -3.18
N TRP A 204 -2.16 -9.00 -3.83
CA TRP A 204 -2.82 -7.77 -4.22
C TRP A 204 -3.14 -7.85 -5.72
N TYR A 205 -4.39 -8.15 -6.03
CA TYR A 205 -4.89 -8.16 -7.40
C TYR A 205 -5.26 -6.75 -7.86
N ASP A 206 -5.30 -6.52 -9.18
CA ASP A 206 -5.61 -5.21 -9.73
C ASP A 206 -6.63 -5.22 -10.85
N THR A 207 -7.41 -4.15 -10.92
CA THR A 207 -8.36 -3.87 -12.01
C THR A 207 -9.23 -5.10 -12.36
N PRO A 208 -10.14 -5.60 -11.50
CA PRO A 208 -10.92 -6.83 -11.74
C PRO A 208 -11.98 -6.71 -12.86
N LYS A 209 -11.60 -6.20 -14.03
CA LYS A 209 -12.39 -6.12 -15.24
C LYS A 209 -12.69 -7.52 -15.75
N ARG A 210 -13.92 -7.75 -16.21
CA ARG A 210 -14.40 -9.01 -16.82
C ARG A 210 -14.38 -10.24 -15.90
N MET A 211 -13.83 -10.16 -14.69
CA MET A 211 -13.81 -11.26 -13.73
C MET A 211 -15.22 -11.60 -13.29
N THR A 212 -15.65 -12.82 -13.63
CA THR A 212 -16.88 -13.39 -13.07
C THR A 212 -16.69 -13.70 -11.58
N ALA A 213 -17.79 -13.76 -10.84
CA ALA A 213 -17.75 -14.20 -9.44
C ALA A 213 -17.13 -15.60 -9.27
N ALA A 214 -17.36 -16.50 -10.22
CA ALA A 214 -16.76 -17.84 -10.21
C ALA A 214 -15.22 -17.78 -10.34
N GLN A 215 -14.69 -16.93 -11.22
CA GLN A 215 -13.25 -16.75 -11.40
C GLN A 215 -12.60 -16.04 -10.20
N SER A 216 -13.22 -14.99 -9.66
CA SER A 216 -12.74 -14.36 -8.41
C SER A 216 -12.69 -15.40 -7.28
N LYS A 217 -13.74 -16.21 -7.13
CA LYS A 217 -13.77 -17.27 -6.11
C LYS A 217 -12.68 -18.31 -6.36
N ARG A 218 -12.47 -18.72 -7.62
CA ARG A 218 -11.45 -19.69 -8.01
C ARG A 218 -10.05 -19.23 -7.59
N LEU A 219 -9.71 -17.97 -7.81
CA LEU A 219 -8.43 -17.40 -7.41
C LEU A 219 -8.30 -17.29 -5.88
N THR A 220 -9.33 -16.80 -5.19
CA THR A 220 -9.33 -16.74 -3.72
C THR A 220 -9.17 -18.12 -3.08
N ASP A 221 -9.95 -19.11 -3.54
CA ASP A 221 -9.88 -20.49 -3.05
C ASP A 221 -8.48 -21.08 -3.28
N LEU A 222 -7.90 -20.86 -4.47
CA LEU A 222 -6.56 -21.35 -4.81
C LEU A 222 -5.49 -20.78 -3.86
N VAL A 223 -5.56 -19.47 -3.58
CA VAL A 223 -4.62 -18.81 -2.67
C VAL A 223 -4.76 -19.39 -1.27
N HIS A 224 -5.98 -19.51 -0.74
CA HIS A 224 -6.20 -20.04 0.61
C HIS A 224 -5.93 -21.55 0.72
N GLU A 225 -6.08 -22.32 -0.35
CA GLU A 225 -5.67 -23.75 -0.41
C GLU A 225 -4.15 -23.89 -0.27
N LEU A 226 -3.38 -23.06 -0.97
CA LEU A 226 -1.92 -23.17 -1.03
C LEU A 226 -1.20 -22.41 0.09
N GLN A 227 -1.77 -21.29 0.53
CA GLN A 227 -1.26 -20.39 1.55
C GLN A 227 -2.42 -19.97 2.47
N PRO A 228 -2.81 -20.80 3.46
CA PRO A 228 -3.99 -20.55 4.29
C PRO A 228 -4.01 -19.20 5.03
N ASN A 229 -2.82 -18.65 5.33
CA ASN A 229 -2.65 -17.36 6.01
C ASN A 229 -2.48 -16.18 5.05
N CYS A 230 -2.40 -16.39 3.74
CA CYS A 230 -2.25 -15.34 2.75
C CYS A 230 -3.58 -14.57 2.59
N LEU A 231 -3.50 -13.25 2.68
CA LEU A 231 -4.64 -12.37 2.48
C LEU A 231 -4.85 -12.06 0.99
N VAL A 232 -6.10 -12.00 0.55
CA VAL A 232 -6.48 -11.59 -0.80
C VAL A 232 -7.14 -10.23 -0.73
N ASN A 233 -6.69 -9.25 -1.52
CA ASN A 233 -7.31 -7.93 -1.50
C ASN A 233 -8.67 -7.86 -2.21
N GLY A 234 -9.43 -6.80 -1.94
CA GLY A 234 -10.76 -6.57 -2.52
C GLY A 234 -10.77 -6.47 -4.05
N ARG A 235 -9.65 -6.07 -4.67
CA ARG A 235 -9.50 -5.99 -6.13
C ARG A 235 -9.33 -7.35 -6.83
N VAL A 236 -9.47 -8.48 -6.12
CA VAL A 236 -9.84 -9.75 -6.76
C VAL A 236 -11.22 -9.67 -7.45
N GLY A 237 -12.07 -8.73 -7.00
CA GLY A 237 -13.39 -8.45 -7.53
C GLY A 237 -14.51 -9.20 -6.82
N ASN A 238 -15.75 -8.82 -7.13
CA ASN A 238 -16.97 -9.48 -6.66
C ASN A 238 -17.12 -9.54 -5.11
N ASN A 239 -16.51 -8.60 -4.37
CA ASN A 239 -16.49 -8.55 -2.89
C ASN A 239 -15.96 -9.85 -2.24
N MET A 240 -14.93 -10.46 -2.84
CA MET A 240 -14.34 -11.72 -2.37
C MET A 240 -12.98 -11.55 -1.68
N GLY A 241 -12.49 -10.32 -1.50
CA GLY A 241 -11.25 -10.06 -0.78
C GLY A 241 -11.42 -10.24 0.74
N ASP A 242 -10.35 -10.60 1.43
CA ASP A 242 -10.27 -10.63 2.90
C ASP A 242 -10.31 -9.20 3.50
N TYR A 243 -9.90 -8.19 2.74
CA TYR A 243 -10.00 -6.77 3.10
C TYR A 243 -10.38 -5.93 1.88
N ALA A 244 -10.93 -4.74 2.12
CA ALA A 244 -11.35 -3.83 1.07
C ALA A 244 -10.20 -2.96 0.54
N GLU A 245 -10.35 -2.44 -0.68
CA GLU A 245 -9.40 -1.51 -1.26
C GLU A 245 -10.03 -0.13 -1.40
N ALA A 246 -9.36 0.87 -0.81
CA ALA A 246 -9.67 2.25 -1.13
C ALA A 246 -9.13 2.61 -2.53
N GLY A 247 -9.63 3.73 -3.06
CA GLY A 247 -9.09 4.33 -4.27
C GLY A 247 -7.62 4.71 -4.10
N ASP A 248 -6.90 4.68 -5.21
CA ASP A 248 -5.50 5.10 -5.28
C ASP A 248 -5.30 6.50 -4.70
N ASN A 249 -4.40 6.63 -3.72
CA ASN A 249 -4.12 7.87 -2.98
C ASN A 249 -5.31 8.44 -2.18
N VAL A 250 -6.42 7.71 -2.05
CA VAL A 250 -7.63 8.17 -1.34
C VAL A 250 -7.60 7.72 0.11
N ILE A 251 -7.64 8.70 1.02
CA ILE A 251 -8.00 8.47 2.42
C ILE A 251 -9.52 8.68 2.53
N PRO A 252 -10.29 7.68 3.01
CA PRO A 252 -11.72 7.86 3.21
C PRO A 252 -12.02 9.04 4.14
N ASN A 253 -13.02 9.86 3.82
CA ASN A 253 -13.43 10.97 4.71
C ASN A 253 -14.03 10.44 6.01
N ASP A 254 -14.91 9.45 5.89
CA ASP A 254 -15.60 8.81 6.99
C ASP A 254 -14.88 7.55 7.45
N THR A 255 -15.15 7.12 8.67
CA THR A 255 -14.70 5.83 9.16
C THR A 255 -15.51 4.71 8.52
N HIS A 256 -14.85 3.62 8.15
CA HIS A 256 -15.51 2.40 7.67
C HIS A 256 -15.38 1.27 8.68
N ASP A 257 -16.38 0.40 8.74
CA ASP A 257 -16.35 -0.82 9.58
C ASP A 257 -15.64 -2.00 8.91
N MET A 258 -15.28 -1.87 7.64
CA MET A 258 -14.46 -2.84 6.94
C MET A 258 -12.98 -2.58 7.20
N ASP A 259 -12.19 -3.65 7.25
CA ASP A 259 -10.74 -3.55 7.07
C ASP A 259 -10.46 -3.05 5.65
N PHE A 260 -9.59 -2.04 5.49
CA PHE A 260 -9.26 -1.49 4.18
C PHE A 260 -7.80 -1.03 4.07
N GLU A 261 -7.25 -1.13 2.86
CA GLU A 261 -5.94 -0.60 2.50
C GLU A 261 -6.09 0.59 1.57
N THR A 262 -5.25 1.61 1.74
CA THR A 262 -5.07 2.65 0.74
C THR A 262 -3.70 2.46 0.09
N PRO A 263 -3.66 2.04 -1.19
CA PRO A 263 -2.43 2.10 -1.97
C PRO A 263 -2.15 3.57 -2.31
N ALA A 264 -0.90 4.00 -2.23
CA ALA A 264 -0.52 5.37 -2.54
C ALA A 264 0.86 5.49 -3.18
N THR A 265 1.04 6.54 -3.96
CA THR A 265 2.31 6.89 -4.58
C THR A 265 3.11 7.84 -3.70
N ILE A 266 4.43 7.69 -3.64
CA ILE A 266 5.30 8.65 -2.95
C ILE A 266 5.40 9.98 -3.70
N ASN A 267 5.30 9.95 -5.03
CA ASN A 267 5.12 11.10 -5.92
C ASN A 267 3.77 10.98 -6.67
N HIS A 268 3.67 11.28 -7.96
CA HIS A 268 2.46 11.20 -8.78
C HIS A 268 2.40 9.98 -9.71
N THR A 269 3.33 9.04 -9.58
CA THR A 269 3.43 7.84 -10.41
C THR A 269 3.73 6.60 -9.58
N TRP A 270 3.36 5.42 -10.09
CA TRP A 270 3.73 4.14 -9.46
C TRP A 270 5.09 3.67 -9.98
N GLY A 271 5.19 3.48 -11.29
CA GLY A 271 6.46 3.19 -11.96
C GLY A 271 7.34 4.42 -12.09
N TYR A 272 8.66 4.22 -12.17
CA TYR A 272 9.64 5.31 -12.27
C TYR A 272 9.38 6.25 -13.45
N LYS A 273 9.41 7.56 -13.19
CA LYS A 273 9.39 8.63 -14.21
C LYS A 273 10.51 9.62 -13.98
N THR A 274 11.16 10.05 -15.07
CA THR A 274 12.24 11.04 -15.02
C THR A 274 11.76 12.47 -14.75
N ASP A 275 10.52 12.80 -15.13
CA ASP A 275 9.92 14.13 -14.98
C ASP A 275 9.09 14.32 -13.70
N ASP A 276 8.82 13.25 -12.97
CA ASP A 276 8.07 13.33 -11.71
C ASP A 276 9.00 13.34 -10.51
N THR A 277 9.39 14.55 -10.12
CA THR A 277 10.29 14.82 -8.99
C THR A 277 9.59 15.43 -7.78
N ASP A 278 8.25 15.45 -7.78
CA ASP A 278 7.46 15.99 -6.68
C ASP A 278 7.22 14.91 -5.62
N TRP A 279 8.27 14.64 -4.85
CA TRP A 279 8.29 13.61 -3.81
C TRP A 279 7.64 14.13 -2.53
N LYS A 280 6.76 13.33 -1.93
CA LYS A 280 6.20 13.61 -0.61
C LYS A 280 7.30 13.72 0.45
N SER A 281 7.16 14.69 1.33
CA SER A 281 8.05 14.86 2.48
C SER A 281 7.80 13.80 3.56
N PRO A 282 8.75 13.54 4.47
CA PRO A 282 8.53 12.70 5.65
C PRO A 282 7.27 13.07 6.44
N ALA A 283 6.99 14.37 6.60
CA ALA A 283 5.84 14.85 7.36
C ALA A 283 4.51 14.48 6.69
N GLU A 284 4.43 14.58 5.37
CA GLU A 284 3.23 14.16 4.62
C GLU A 284 3.01 12.65 4.70
N LEU A 285 4.09 11.85 4.66
CA LEU A 285 3.99 10.39 4.80
C LEU A 285 3.46 10.00 6.18
N VAL A 286 4.00 10.60 7.25
CA VAL A 286 3.55 10.37 8.62
C VAL A 286 2.09 10.81 8.80
N HIS A 287 1.73 11.98 8.27
CA HIS A 287 0.35 12.47 8.36
C HIS A 287 -0.63 11.49 7.71
N LYS A 288 -0.35 11.02 6.50
CA LYS A 288 -1.19 10.04 5.79
C LYS A 288 -1.27 8.70 6.52
N LEU A 289 -0.14 8.19 7.02
CA LEU A 289 -0.09 6.94 7.78
C LEU A 289 -0.98 7.01 9.02
N VAL A 290 -0.85 8.08 9.81
CA VAL A 290 -1.61 8.26 11.06
C VAL A 290 -3.09 8.52 10.78
N GLU A 291 -3.41 9.32 9.77
CA GLU A 291 -4.80 9.55 9.38
C GLU A 291 -5.48 8.23 8.98
N LEU A 292 -4.82 7.40 8.16
CA LEU A 292 -5.32 6.07 7.80
C LEU A 292 -5.45 5.14 9.02
N ALA A 293 -4.44 5.07 9.88
CA ALA A 293 -4.47 4.26 11.09
C ALA A 293 -5.61 4.69 12.03
N SER A 294 -5.85 6.00 12.18
CA SER A 294 -6.95 6.56 12.97
C SER A 294 -8.33 6.12 12.48
N LYS A 295 -8.45 5.87 11.17
CA LYS A 295 -9.66 5.38 10.49
C LYS A 295 -9.72 3.85 10.40
N GLY A 296 -8.70 3.14 10.92
CA GLY A 296 -8.62 1.69 10.92
C GLY A 296 -8.02 1.06 9.65
N GLY A 297 -7.52 1.88 8.72
CA GLY A 297 -6.94 1.40 7.47
C GLY A 297 -5.43 1.17 7.53
N ASN A 298 -4.92 0.52 6.49
CA ASN A 298 -3.49 0.36 6.24
C ASN A 298 -3.01 1.27 5.10
N TYR A 299 -1.75 1.67 5.17
CA TYR A 299 -1.09 2.48 4.17
C TYR A 299 -0.07 1.64 3.39
N LEU A 300 -0.33 1.42 2.10
CA LEU A 300 0.57 0.70 1.20
C LEU A 300 1.28 1.71 0.29
N LEU A 301 2.46 2.17 0.72
CA LEU A 301 3.18 3.27 0.07
C LEU A 301 4.17 2.75 -0.96
N ASN A 302 4.04 3.26 -2.18
CA ASN A 302 4.81 2.84 -3.33
C ASN A 302 6.15 3.57 -3.51
N VAL A 303 7.15 2.81 -3.93
CA VAL A 303 8.35 3.31 -4.64
C VAL A 303 8.40 2.77 -6.08
N GLY A 304 8.97 3.57 -6.98
CA GLY A 304 9.24 3.19 -8.36
C GLY A 304 10.75 3.13 -8.62
N PRO A 305 11.40 1.95 -8.56
CA PRO A 305 12.82 1.82 -8.84
C PRO A 305 13.17 2.13 -10.30
N THR A 306 14.36 2.63 -10.53
CA THR A 306 14.94 2.87 -11.87
C THR A 306 15.17 1.55 -12.62
N ALA A 307 15.38 1.61 -13.94
CA ALA A 307 15.68 0.42 -14.75
C ALA A 307 16.93 -0.36 -14.29
N THR A 308 17.87 0.29 -13.61
CA THR A 308 19.10 -0.37 -13.14
C THR A 308 18.91 -1.04 -11.77
N GLY A 309 17.79 -0.83 -11.07
CA GLY A 309 17.50 -1.42 -9.76
C GLY A 309 17.69 -0.48 -8.56
N ILE A 310 17.89 0.83 -8.80
CA ILE A 310 18.05 1.83 -7.74
C ILE A 310 16.68 2.42 -7.38
N ILE A 311 16.32 2.40 -6.08
CA ILE A 311 15.22 3.24 -5.55
C ILE A 311 15.73 4.69 -5.53
N PRO A 312 15.00 5.67 -6.13
CA PRO A 312 15.44 7.06 -6.15
C PRO A 312 15.73 7.60 -4.75
N GLU A 313 16.84 8.31 -4.56
CA GLU A 313 17.30 8.73 -3.22
C GLU A 313 16.27 9.61 -2.50
N ALA A 314 15.57 10.50 -3.21
CA ALA A 314 14.51 11.31 -2.61
C ALA A 314 13.36 10.46 -2.02
N SER A 315 13.04 9.32 -2.65
CA SER A 315 12.09 8.36 -2.07
C SER A 315 12.68 7.68 -0.82
N ALA A 316 13.96 7.30 -0.86
CA ALA A 316 14.65 6.68 0.26
C ALA A 316 14.78 7.63 1.46
N GLU A 317 15.14 8.90 1.24
CA GLU A 317 15.21 9.94 2.28
C GLU A 317 13.84 10.19 2.94
N ALA A 318 12.78 10.29 2.14
CA ALA A 318 11.42 10.45 2.65
C ALA A 318 10.99 9.27 3.53
N LEU A 319 11.28 8.04 3.10
CA LEU A 319 11.02 6.82 3.86
C LEU A 319 11.82 6.74 5.16
N ARG A 320 13.14 7.03 5.11
CA ARG A 320 13.98 7.08 6.32
C ARG A 320 13.52 8.16 7.30
N GLY A 321 13.07 9.31 6.80
CA GLY A 321 12.51 10.36 7.64
C GLY A 321 11.23 9.92 8.37
N ALA A 322 10.31 9.23 7.69
CA ALA A 322 9.14 8.65 8.33
C ALA A 322 9.51 7.56 9.34
N GLY A 323 10.50 6.72 9.01
CA GLY A 323 11.06 5.71 9.91
C GLY A 323 11.67 6.31 11.19
N ALA A 324 12.42 7.41 11.08
CA ALA A 324 12.98 8.12 12.22
C ALA A 324 11.91 8.66 13.17
N TRP A 325 10.79 9.16 12.61
CA TRP A 325 9.63 9.57 13.41
C TRP A 325 8.98 8.39 14.13
N LEU A 326 8.75 7.27 13.43
CA LEU A 326 8.18 6.04 14.01
C LEU A 326 9.08 5.46 15.12
N ALA A 327 10.40 5.53 14.97
CA ALA A 327 11.34 5.09 15.99
C ALA A 327 11.29 5.95 17.26
N SER A 328 11.03 7.26 17.10
CA SER A 328 10.88 8.21 18.22
C SER A 328 9.50 8.13 18.89
N ASN A 329 8.51 7.63 18.17
CA ASN A 329 7.11 7.46 18.60
C ASN A 329 6.67 5.99 18.45
N PRO A 330 7.21 5.07 19.27
CA PRO A 330 7.10 3.62 19.05
C PRO A 330 5.69 3.04 19.28
N VAL A 331 4.76 3.84 19.81
CA VAL A 331 3.37 3.46 20.09
C VAL A 331 2.41 4.45 19.44
N GLY A 332 1.14 4.06 19.32
CA GLY A 332 0.09 4.92 18.74
C GLY A 332 -0.10 4.76 17.24
N THR A 333 0.83 4.16 16.51
CA THR A 333 0.62 3.77 15.11
C THR A 333 0.39 2.27 14.98
N TYR A 334 1.40 1.44 15.27
CA TYR A 334 1.29 -0.02 15.22
C TYR A 334 0.50 -0.58 16.41
N HIS A 335 -0.07 -1.78 16.23
CA HIS A 335 -0.90 -2.45 17.25
C HIS A 335 -2.03 -1.55 17.78
N THR A 336 -2.61 -0.74 16.90
CA THR A 336 -3.76 0.11 17.21
C THR A 336 -5.00 -0.34 16.45
N ARG A 337 -6.14 0.18 16.86
CA ARG A 337 -7.43 0.11 16.16
C ARG A 337 -7.93 1.53 15.95
N ARG A 338 -8.99 1.65 15.14
CA ARG A 338 -9.74 2.89 14.93
C ARG A 338 -10.01 3.58 16.28
N GLY A 339 -9.55 4.82 16.42
CA GLY A 339 -9.80 5.65 17.60
C GLY A 339 -11.11 6.45 17.47
N PRO A 340 -11.48 7.22 18.50
CA PRO A 340 -12.63 8.10 18.42
C PRO A 340 -12.37 9.24 17.43
N SER A 341 -13.33 9.51 16.53
CA SER A 341 -13.27 10.72 15.71
C SER A 341 -13.56 11.95 16.56
N LEU A 342 -12.55 12.80 16.75
CA LEU A 342 -12.66 13.99 17.58
C LEU A 342 -13.25 15.19 16.82
N GLY A 343 -13.07 15.26 15.50
CA GLY A 343 -13.54 16.38 14.69
C GLY A 343 -12.71 17.67 14.86
N VAL A 344 -11.51 17.56 15.43
CA VAL A 344 -10.60 18.69 15.65
C VAL A 344 -9.53 18.72 14.56
N PRO A 345 -9.42 19.80 13.76
CA PRO A 345 -8.36 19.91 12.75
C PRO A 345 -6.97 19.70 13.37
N GLY A 346 -6.14 18.90 12.71
CA GLY A 346 -4.77 18.63 13.16
C GLY A 346 -4.64 17.63 14.32
N ILE A 347 -5.74 17.03 14.80
CA ILE A 347 -5.71 16.05 15.90
C ILE A 347 -6.45 14.76 15.56
N TRP A 348 -5.69 13.70 15.26
CA TRP A 348 -6.23 12.36 15.01
C TRP A 348 -6.08 11.47 16.24
N ALA A 349 -6.88 10.41 16.33
CA ALA A 349 -6.82 9.49 17.46
C ALA A 349 -6.78 8.03 16.99
N THR A 350 -5.89 7.25 17.59
CA THR A 350 -5.88 5.80 17.50
C THR A 350 -6.15 5.21 18.89
N ARG A 351 -6.63 3.97 18.93
CA ARG A 351 -6.88 3.23 20.18
C ARG A 351 -5.93 2.06 20.28
N ASP A 352 -5.38 1.81 21.46
CA ASP A 352 -4.56 0.63 21.70
C ASP A 352 -5.38 -0.66 21.43
N ALA A 353 -4.78 -1.65 20.76
CA ALA A 353 -5.47 -2.89 20.45
C ALA A 353 -5.69 -3.77 21.70
N ALA A 354 -4.82 -3.66 22.71
CA ALA A 354 -4.89 -4.45 23.93
C ALA A 354 -5.66 -3.75 25.07
N ASP A 355 -5.81 -2.43 25.01
CA ASP A 355 -6.54 -1.64 26.01
C ASP A 355 -7.43 -0.57 25.36
N ALA A 356 -8.74 -0.82 25.34
CA ALA A 356 -9.69 0.11 24.74
C ALA A 356 -9.81 1.47 25.47
N HIS A 357 -9.30 1.58 26.70
CA HIS A 357 -9.24 2.84 27.47
C HIS A 357 -7.95 3.62 27.22
N ARG A 358 -7.00 3.06 26.47
CA ARG A 358 -5.79 3.76 26.05
C ARG A 358 -5.97 4.35 24.67
N ILE A 359 -6.01 5.67 24.60
CA ILE A 359 -6.13 6.43 23.35
C ILE A 359 -4.84 7.18 23.11
N TYR A 360 -4.35 7.16 21.88
CA TYR A 360 -3.22 7.98 21.44
C TYR A 360 -3.76 9.13 20.60
N LEU A 361 -3.49 10.35 21.04
CA LEU A 361 -3.78 11.58 20.31
C LEU A 361 -2.55 11.96 19.51
N HIS A 362 -2.72 12.11 18.20
CA HIS A 362 -1.70 12.56 17.26
C HIS A 362 -1.92 14.04 16.95
N VAL A 363 -1.03 14.88 17.44
CA VAL A 363 -1.13 16.34 17.38
C VAL A 363 -0.12 16.86 16.36
N PHE A 364 -0.61 17.20 15.18
CA PHE A 364 0.19 17.75 14.07
C PHE A 364 0.42 19.25 14.23
N ASP A 365 -0.61 19.96 14.69
CA ASP A 365 -0.57 21.41 14.90
C ASP A 365 -0.39 21.71 16.39
N TRP A 366 0.86 21.67 16.86
CA TRP A 366 1.15 21.98 18.27
C TRP A 366 0.85 23.46 18.58
N PRO A 367 -0.02 23.75 19.57
CA PRO A 367 -0.38 25.12 19.88
C PRO A 367 0.79 25.87 20.52
N THR A 368 0.97 27.14 20.13
CA THR A 368 2.11 27.96 20.58
C THR A 368 2.09 28.28 22.07
N ASP A 369 0.93 28.18 22.74
CA ASP A 369 0.82 28.32 24.19
C ASP A 369 0.94 26.97 24.94
N GLY A 370 1.19 25.88 24.21
CA GLY A 370 1.31 24.52 24.72
C GLY A 370 -0.01 23.92 25.22
N LYS A 371 -1.16 24.53 24.93
CA LYS A 371 -2.47 24.08 25.44
C LYS A 371 -3.35 23.52 24.35
N ILE A 372 -3.55 22.20 24.40
CA ILE A 372 -4.48 21.50 23.52
C ILE A 372 -5.86 21.53 24.17
N HIS A 373 -6.77 22.32 23.59
CA HIS A 373 -8.15 22.42 24.07
C HIS A 373 -9.08 21.55 23.22
N LEU A 374 -9.67 20.54 23.85
CA LEU A 374 -10.69 19.67 23.25
C LEU A 374 -12.04 19.96 23.91
N SER A 375 -12.90 20.70 23.21
CA SER A 375 -14.21 21.08 23.77
C SER A 375 -15.10 19.87 24.07
N THR A 376 -16.13 20.07 24.90
CA THR A 376 -17.10 19.04 25.27
C THR A 376 -17.69 18.31 24.07
N ASP A 377 -18.03 19.01 22.98
CA ASP A 377 -18.59 18.39 21.76
C ASP A 377 -17.60 17.41 21.09
N HIS A 378 -16.30 17.65 21.22
CA HIS A 378 -15.27 16.78 20.65
C HIS A 378 -15.01 15.54 21.52
N VAL A 379 -15.24 15.61 22.83
CA VAL A 379 -14.77 14.58 23.79
C VAL A 379 -15.88 13.83 24.52
N ALA A 380 -17.09 14.37 24.62
CA ALA A 380 -18.19 13.75 25.35
C ALA A 380 -18.52 12.36 24.78
N GLY A 381 -18.62 11.35 25.65
CA GLY A 381 -18.86 9.95 25.27
C GLY A 381 -17.66 9.25 24.62
N LYS A 382 -16.60 9.98 24.27
CA LYS A 382 -15.41 9.47 23.56
C LYS A 382 -14.21 9.34 24.48
N LEU A 383 -13.97 10.34 25.33
CA LEU A 383 -12.83 10.42 26.23
C LEU A 383 -13.26 10.58 27.69
N ASP A 384 -14.47 10.19 28.09
CA ASP A 384 -14.99 10.41 29.45
C ASP A 384 -14.19 9.68 30.55
N HIS A 385 -13.56 8.56 30.19
CA HIS A 385 -12.72 7.76 31.08
C HIS A 385 -11.35 8.41 31.37
N VAL A 386 -10.90 9.33 30.51
CA VAL A 386 -9.57 9.92 30.54
C VAL A 386 -9.36 10.77 31.80
N LYS A 387 -8.32 10.42 32.55
CA LYS A 387 -7.86 11.09 33.78
C LYS A 387 -6.41 11.58 33.69
N THR A 388 -5.62 10.98 32.80
CA THR A 388 -4.18 11.22 32.68
C THR A 388 -3.80 11.49 31.22
N ALA A 389 -2.72 12.23 31.04
CA ALA A 389 -2.09 12.46 29.76
C ALA A 389 -0.57 12.40 29.93
N ALA A 390 0.14 11.81 28.97
CA ALA A 390 1.58 11.79 28.93
C ALA A 390 2.08 11.78 27.47
N LEU A 391 3.31 12.24 27.23
CA LEU A 391 3.95 12.01 25.94
C LEU A 391 4.11 10.51 25.70
N ALA A 392 3.81 10.06 24.48
CA ALA A 392 3.93 8.65 24.10
C ALA A 392 5.31 8.31 23.49
N ASN A 393 6.25 9.27 23.54
CA ASN A 393 7.64 9.06 23.19
C ASN A 393 8.42 8.38 24.34
N GLY A 394 9.71 8.10 24.14
CA GLY A 394 10.55 7.42 25.12
C GLY A 394 10.71 8.11 26.48
N THR A 395 10.27 9.37 26.66
CA THR A 395 10.32 10.06 27.96
C THR A 395 9.15 9.73 28.88
N HIS A 396 7.99 9.40 28.30
CA HIS A 396 6.73 9.25 29.02
C HIS A 396 6.41 10.39 30.00
N ALA A 397 6.83 11.62 29.67
CA ALA A 397 6.63 12.78 30.53
C ALA A 397 5.14 13.06 30.73
N SER A 398 4.70 13.16 31.99
CA SER A 398 3.31 13.48 32.33
C SER A 398 2.96 14.90 31.90
N LEU A 399 1.77 15.07 31.34
CA LEU A 399 1.19 16.34 30.93
C LEU A 399 0.05 16.70 31.89
N ALA A 400 -0.08 17.98 32.21
CA ALA A 400 -1.17 18.42 33.07
C ALA A 400 -2.49 18.33 32.30
N LEU A 401 -3.46 17.60 32.84
CA LEU A 401 -4.80 17.46 32.28
C LEU A 401 -5.81 18.13 33.21
N HIS A 402 -6.59 19.06 32.67
CA HIS A 402 -7.71 19.69 33.35
C HIS A 402 -9.01 19.38 32.61
N ARG A 403 -10.03 18.95 33.34
CA ARG A 403 -11.38 18.73 32.79
C ARG A 403 -12.37 19.60 33.54
N ASP A 404 -13.21 20.29 32.80
CA ASP A 404 -14.34 21.05 33.32
C ASP A 404 -15.55 20.96 32.37
N ALA A 405 -16.55 21.83 32.56
CA ALA A 405 -17.77 21.84 31.73
C ALA A 405 -17.52 22.22 30.26
N SER A 406 -16.39 22.86 29.94
CA SER A 406 -16.00 23.27 28.59
C SER A 406 -15.27 22.17 27.80
N GLY A 407 -14.72 21.16 28.49
CA GLY A 407 -14.06 20.01 27.85
C GLY A 407 -12.81 19.56 28.59
N ILE A 408 -11.80 19.12 27.83
CA ILE A 408 -10.48 18.72 28.32
C ILE A 408 -9.44 19.72 27.82
N THR A 409 -8.53 20.15 28.70
CA THR A 409 -7.32 20.89 28.33
C THR A 409 -6.10 20.10 28.75
N ILE A 410 -5.23 19.79 27.79
CA ILE A 410 -3.93 19.14 28.03
C ILE A 410 -2.84 20.20 27.86
N THR A 411 -2.02 20.38 28.89
CA THR A 411 -0.93 21.38 28.90
C THR A 411 0.41 20.68 28.75
N GLY A 412 1.11 20.97 27.67
CA GLY A 412 2.48 20.54 27.40
C GLY A 412 3.47 21.70 27.33
N PRO A 413 4.69 21.45 26.83
CA PRO A 413 5.70 22.49 26.63
C PRO A 413 5.26 23.53 25.59
N HIS A 414 5.92 24.70 25.64
CA HIS A 414 5.73 25.77 24.65
C HIS A 414 6.12 25.29 23.25
N ASP A 415 7.28 24.65 23.12
CA ASP A 415 7.76 24.11 21.85
C ASP A 415 7.20 22.70 21.63
N ALA A 416 6.88 22.37 20.38
CA ALA A 416 6.37 21.05 20.02
C ALA A 416 7.40 19.97 20.40
N PRO A 417 7.01 18.93 21.16
CA PRO A 417 7.89 17.80 21.45
C PRO A 417 8.38 17.07 20.18
N ASP A 418 7.55 17.05 19.14
CA ASP A 418 7.86 16.56 17.80
C ASP A 418 7.14 17.45 16.77
N HIS A 419 7.88 18.00 15.81
CA HIS A 419 7.38 18.95 14.81
C HIS A 419 6.67 18.28 13.62
N ILE A 420 6.81 16.96 13.44
CA ILE A 420 6.05 16.21 12.43
C ILE A 420 4.70 15.81 13.02
N ASN A 421 4.72 15.19 14.20
CA ASN A 421 3.52 14.76 14.91
C ASN A 421 3.89 14.41 16.35
N THR A 422 3.31 15.12 17.31
CA THR A 422 3.46 14.79 18.72
C THR A 422 2.39 13.79 19.15
N VAL A 423 2.81 12.65 19.69
CA VAL A 423 1.88 11.62 20.19
C VAL A 423 1.71 11.75 21.71
N ILE A 424 0.46 11.88 22.15
CA ILE A 424 0.06 11.92 23.56
C ILE A 424 -0.77 10.67 23.86
N VAL A 425 -0.40 9.90 24.88
CA VAL A 425 -1.25 8.84 25.41
C VAL A 425 -2.16 9.42 26.49
N VAL A 426 -3.46 9.10 26.40
CA VAL A 426 -4.47 9.46 27.39
C VAL A 426 -5.20 8.22 27.91
N GLN A 427 -5.42 8.19 29.23
CA GLN A 427 -6.03 7.06 29.95
C GLN A 427 -6.85 7.54 31.14
#